data_AF-A0A0P7YVC6-F1
#
_entry.id   AF-A0A0P7YVC6-F1
#
_cell.length_a   1.000
_cell.length_b   1.000
_cell.length_c   1.000
_cell.angle_alpha   90.00
_cell.angle_beta   90.00
_cell.angle_gamma   90.00
#
_symmetry.space_group_name_H-M   'P 1'
#
loop_
_entity.id
_entity.type
_entity.pdbx_description
1 polymer ?
#
loop_
_entity_poly.entity_id
_entity_poly.type
_entity_poly.pdbx_seq_one_letter_code
_entity_poly.pdbx_strand_id
1 'polypeptide(L)' 'MDLEIIPLSMSGKILGFKITADEKVDIQDLPNGDYLVRVKIGEDVVLESRLIKNE' A
#
# COMPACT_ATOMS: atom_id res chain seq x y z
N MET A 1 -11.53 5.34 -4.49
CA MET A 1 -10.59 5.36 -3.35
C MET A 1 -9.27 4.83 -3.87
N ASP A 2 -8.19 5.23 -3.26
CA ASP A 2 -6.85 4.94 -3.77
C ASP A 2 -6.05 4.26 -2.67
N LEU A 3 -5.47 3.11 -2.99
CA LEU A 3 -4.56 2.37 -2.13
C LEU A 3 -3.14 2.62 -2.61
N GLU A 4 -2.29 3.16 -1.74
CA GLU A 4 -0.86 3.36 -1.99
C GLU A 4 -0.05 2.42 -1.11
N ILE A 5 0.94 1.76 -1.69
CA ILE A 5 1.92 0.94 -0.98
C ILE A 5 3.30 1.54 -1.22
N ILE A 6 3.89 2.05 -0.15
CA ILE A 6 5.12 2.85 -0.18
C ILE A 6 6.22 2.06 0.53
N PRO A 7 7.25 1.58 -0.18
CA PRO A 7 8.40 0.94 0.47
C PRO A 7 9.15 1.94 1.35
N LEU A 8 9.43 1.55 2.59
CA LEU A 8 10.16 2.35 3.58
C LEU A 8 11.67 2.11 3.54
N SER A 9 12.11 1.00 2.94
CA SER A 9 13.51 0.62 2.78
C SER A 9 13.94 0.63 1.31
N MET A 10 14.94 1.47 0.96
CA MET A 10 15.47 1.75 -0.39
C MET A 10 14.44 2.25 -1.41
N SER A 11 14.94 2.88 -2.49
CA SER A 11 14.24 3.57 -3.59
C SER A 11 13.26 2.69 -4.41
N GLY A 12 12.35 1.99 -3.75
CA GLY A 12 11.31 1.21 -4.39
C GLY A 12 10.23 2.10 -4.98
N LYS A 13 9.59 1.61 -6.03
CA LYS A 13 8.47 2.30 -6.68
C LYS A 13 7.23 2.24 -5.79
N ILE A 14 6.58 3.39 -5.60
CA ILE A 14 5.26 3.44 -4.97
C ILE A 14 4.26 2.73 -5.89
N LEU A 15 3.51 1.77 -5.34
CA LEU A 15 2.43 1.10 -6.05
C LEU A 15 1.11 1.78 -5.70
N GLY A 16 0.35 2.19 -6.71
CA GLY A 16 -0.95 2.85 -6.55
C GLY A 16 -2.05 2.05 -7.23
N PHE A 17 -3.14 1.78 -6.51
CA PHE A 17 -4.29 1.03 -6.99
C PHE A 17 -5.56 1.85 -6.80
N LYS A 18 -6.44 1.86 -7.81
CA LYS A 18 -7.81 2.34 -7.63
C LYS A 18 -8.64 1.19 -7.09
N ILE A 19 -9.25 1.39 -5.93
CA ILE A 19 -10.03 0.36 -5.24
C ILE A 19 -11.46 0.82 -4.95
N THR A 20 -12.38 -0.15 -4.92
CA THR A 20 -13.75 -0.01 -4.41
C THR A 20 -13.88 -0.56 -2.98
N ALA A 21 -14.98 -0.27 -2.28
CA ALA A 21 -15.11 -0.50 -0.82
C ALA A 21 -15.03 -1.97 -0.39
N ASP A 22 -15.38 -2.89 -1.29
CA ASP A 22 -15.43 -4.33 -1.01
C ASP A 22 -14.36 -5.12 -1.80
N GLU A 23 -13.40 -4.41 -2.39
CA GLU A 23 -12.37 -4.99 -3.22
C GLU A 23 -11.22 -5.55 -2.39
N LYS A 24 -10.87 -6.82 -2.64
CA LYS A 24 -9.66 -7.42 -2.11
C LYS A 24 -8.54 -7.23 -3.12
N VAL A 25 -7.54 -6.46 -2.74
CA VAL A 25 -6.30 -6.34 -3.53
C VAL A 25 -5.34 -7.42 -3.08
N ASP A 26 -4.94 -8.27 -4.02
CA ASP A 26 -3.89 -9.25 -3.77
C ASP A 26 -2.53 -8.63 -4.08
N ILE A 27 -1.56 -8.86 -3.19
CA ILE A 27 -0.22 -8.26 -3.25
C ILE A 27 0.82 -9.37 -3.14
N GLN A 28 0.73 -10.34 -4.05
CA GLN A 28 1.55 -11.56 -4.01
C GLN A 28 3.04 -11.30 -4.31
N ASP A 29 3.35 -10.25 -5.07
CA ASP A 29 4.70 -10.00 -5.59
C ASP A 29 5.47 -8.88 -4.85
N LEU A 30 5.02 -8.47 -3.65
CA LEU A 30 5.81 -7.53 -2.85
C LEU A 30 7.10 -8.21 -2.40
N PRO A 31 8.28 -7.62 -2.67
CA PRO A 31 9.52 -8.08 -2.07
C PRO A 31 9.46 -8.09 -0.54
N ASN A 32 10.39 -8.80 0.09
CA ASN A 32 10.55 -8.70 1.53
C ASN A 32 11.04 -7.29 1.87
N GLY A 33 10.46 -6.72 2.92
CA GLY A 33 10.72 -5.34 3.28
C GLY A 33 9.64 -4.74 4.17
N ASP A 34 9.85 -3.46 4.45
CA ASP A 34 8.97 -2.65 5.25
C ASP A 34 8.21 -1.68 4.35
N TYR A 35 6.91 -1.58 4.54
CA TYR A 35 5.99 -0.84 3.68
C TYR A 35 5.03 -0.02 4.52
N LEU A 36 4.68 1.16 3.99
CA LEU A 36 3.58 1.96 4.47
C LEU A 36 2.41 1.81 3.50
N VAL A 37 1.29 1.32 4.01
CA VAL A 37 0.04 1.18 3.27
C VAL A 37 -0.85 2.35 3.62
N ARG A 38 -1.33 3.08 2.62
CA ARG A 38 -2.25 4.22 2.77
C ARG A 38 -3.50 4.01 1.96
N VAL A 39 -4.65 4.31 2.57
CA VAL A 39 -5.93 4.42 1.85
C VAL A 39 -6.33 5.88 1.81
N LYS A 40 -6.67 6.35 0.61
CA LYS A 40 -7.06 7.73 0.35
C LYS A 40 -8.47 7.80 -0.23
N ILE A 41 -9.23 8.81 0.19
CA ILE A 41 -10.52 9.17 -0.38
C ILE A 41 -10.40 10.60 -0.88
N GLY A 42 -10.19 10.77 -2.19
CA GLY A 42 -9.81 12.07 -2.73
C GLY A 42 -8.39 12.44 -2.31
N GLU A 43 -8.21 13.61 -1.71
CA GLU A 43 -6.90 14.07 -1.23
C GLU A 43 -6.60 13.62 0.22
N ASP A 44 -7.62 13.19 0.96
CA ASP A 44 -7.51 12.81 2.37
C ASP A 44 -7.00 11.38 2.56
N VAL A 45 -6.03 11.20 3.46
CA VAL A 45 -5.58 9.88 3.94
C VAL A 45 -6.48 9.45 5.10
N VAL A 46 -7.24 8.38 4.90
CA VAL A 46 -8.22 7.87 5.88
C VAL A 46 -7.71 6.67 6.68
N LEU A 47 -6.71 5.96 6.15
CA LEU A 47 -6.05 4.86 6.82
C LEU A 47 -4.57 4.88 6.46
N GLU A 48 -3.74 4.70 7.48
CA GLU A 48 -2.30 4.49 7.34
C GLU A 48 -1.91 3.32 8.23
N SER A 49 -1.20 2.35 7.67
CA SER A 49 -0.74 1.17 8.39
C SER A 49 0.62 0.72 7.90
N ARG A 50 1.44 0.20 8.81
CA ARG A 50 2.75 -0.35 8.48
C ARG A 50 2.61 -1.85 8.21
N LEU A 51 3.14 -2.30 7.08
CA LEU A 51 3.19 -3.69 6.66
C LEU A 51 4.66 -4.13 6.59
N ILE A 52 5.01 -5.16 7.36
CA ILE A 52 6.34 -5.77 7.32
C ILE A 52 6.20 -7.16 6.70
N LYS A 53 6.85 -7.37 5.55
CA LYS A 53 6.92 -8.68 4.89
C LYS A 53 8.30 -9.29 5.13
N ASN A 54 8.33 -10.38 5.89
CA ASN A 54 9.58 -11.03 6.30
C ASN A 54 9.90 -12.32 5.53
N GLU A 55 8.90 -13.03 4.98
CA GLU A 55 9.04 -14.25 4.16
C GLU A 55 7.92 -14.33 3.11
#